data_AF-A0A9D6N1A5-F1
#
_entry.id   AF-A0A9D6N1A5-F1
#
_cell.length_a   1.000
_cell.length_b   1.000
_cell.length_c   1.000
_cell.angle_alpha   90.00
_cell.angle_beta   90.00
_cell.angle_gamma   90.00
#
_symmetry.space_group_name_H-M   'P 1'
#
loop_
_entity.id
_entity.type
_entity.pdbx_description
1 polymer ?
#
loop_
_entity_poly.entity_id
_entity_poly.type
_entity_poly.pdbx_seq_one_letter_code
_entity_poly.pdbx_strand_id
1 'polypeptide(L)'
;MDDAHAGGSSAEPRPPRPPVDMGFPIRPVFLFFLALIPCYLAVFWGVEHWRTRQGPWVLDFSTDASGVPALRVLHPTIVPAGVEVRFVDERQSGATNGSVILNRPMQPLPWGRRISEDLTALPGVETLSLFGHEVELAPRVLVVDRKEIAWRSQAVIAPKASEKLPPDRSPEPRRR
;
A
#
# COMPACT_ATOMS: atom_id res chain seq x y z
N MET A 1 -89.19 -10.96 -44.55
CA MET A 1 -88.72 -11.05 -45.93
C MET A 1 -88.84 -9.66 -46.49
N ASP A 2 -87.83 -8.82 -46.62
CA ASP A 2 -86.36 -8.84 -46.54
C ASP A 2 -85.98 -7.33 -46.52
N ASP A 3 -84.87 -6.79 -46.06
CA ASP A 3 -83.57 -7.31 -45.70
C ASP A 3 -82.88 -6.30 -44.77
N ALA A 4 -82.02 -6.81 -43.91
CA ALA A 4 -81.17 -6.02 -43.04
C ALA A 4 -80.08 -5.30 -43.84
N HIS A 5 -80.06 -3.96 -43.80
CA HIS A 5 -78.87 -3.22 -44.23
C HIS A 5 -77.84 -3.21 -43.11
N ALA A 6 -76.99 -4.24 -43.16
CA ALA A 6 -75.72 -4.30 -42.47
C ALA A 6 -74.68 -3.42 -43.19
N GLY A 7 -73.85 -2.76 -42.37
CA GLY A 7 -72.40 -2.78 -42.59
C GLY A 7 -71.79 -1.64 -43.38
N GLY A 8 -70.87 -0.91 -42.73
CA GLY A 8 -69.87 -0.13 -43.44
C GLY A 8 -69.33 1.08 -42.69
N SER A 9 -69.03 1.00 -41.39
CA SER A 9 -68.18 2.01 -40.74
C SER A 9 -66.79 1.91 -41.37
N SER A 10 -66.50 2.80 -42.33
CA SER A 10 -65.16 2.95 -42.92
C SER A 10 -64.17 3.31 -41.81
N ALA A 11 -63.45 2.30 -41.31
CA ALA A 11 -62.34 2.52 -40.39
C ALA A 11 -61.19 3.15 -41.17
N GLU A 12 -60.88 4.40 -40.86
CA GLU A 12 -59.76 5.14 -41.42
C GLU A 12 -58.44 4.39 -41.14
N PRO A 13 -57.55 4.20 -42.14
CA PRO A 13 -56.30 3.47 -41.94
C PRO A 13 -55.41 4.23 -40.96
N ARG A 14 -55.09 3.56 -39.84
CA ARG A 14 -54.21 4.12 -38.80
C ARG A 14 -52.85 4.44 -39.41
N PRO A 15 -52.28 5.63 -39.20
CA PRO A 15 -51.00 5.99 -39.79
C PRO A 15 -49.89 5.02 -39.33
N PRO A 16 -48.90 4.73 -40.19
CA PRO A 16 -47.79 3.85 -39.84
C PRO A 16 -47.04 4.43 -38.65
N ARG A 17 -46.68 3.57 -37.68
CA ARG A 17 -45.87 4.01 -36.55
C ARG A 17 -44.52 4.50 -37.08
N PRO A 18 -44.01 5.64 -36.59
CA PRO A 18 -42.69 6.09 -36.96
C PRO A 18 -41.64 5.04 -36.58
N PRO A 19 -40.58 4.85 -37.39
CA PRO A 19 -39.49 3.96 -37.05
C PRO A 19 -38.85 4.42 -35.74
N VAL A 20 -38.58 3.47 -34.83
CA VAL A 20 -37.85 3.75 -33.59
C VAL A 20 -36.39 3.98 -33.95
N ASP A 21 -35.91 5.21 -33.76
CA ASP A 21 -34.50 5.54 -33.94
C ASP A 21 -33.67 4.88 -32.82
N MET A 22 -32.91 3.83 -33.18
CA MET A 22 -32.00 3.09 -32.29
C MET A 22 -30.55 3.58 -32.42
N GLY A 23 -30.32 4.82 -32.87
CA GLY A 23 -28.98 5.40 -32.91
C GLY A 23 -28.33 5.45 -31.53
N PHE A 24 -27.21 4.75 -31.35
CA PHE A 24 -26.43 4.84 -30.11
C PHE A 24 -25.98 6.30 -29.90
N PRO A 25 -26.22 6.92 -28.73
CA PRO A 25 -25.96 8.34 -28.54
C PRO A 25 -24.47 8.58 -28.28
N ILE A 26 -23.65 8.47 -29.33
CA ILE A 26 -22.18 8.53 -29.26
C ILE A 26 -21.69 9.86 -28.64
N ARG A 27 -22.34 10.99 -28.97
CA ARG A 27 -21.93 12.32 -28.49
C ARG A 27 -22.00 12.49 -26.97
N PRO A 28 -23.14 12.26 -26.29
CA PRO A 28 -23.20 12.36 -24.83
C PRO A 28 -22.35 11.29 -24.14
N VAL A 29 -22.21 10.09 -24.71
CA VAL A 29 -21.30 9.07 -24.19
C VAL A 29 -19.85 9.58 -24.21
N PHE A 30 -19.41 10.15 -25.34
CA PHE A 30 -18.07 10.71 -25.46
C PHE A 30 -17.83 11.87 -24.49
N LEU A 31 -18.81 12.78 -24.35
CA LEU A 31 -18.71 13.88 -23.38
C LEU A 31 -18.66 13.38 -21.93
N PHE A 32 -19.41 12.33 -21.61
CA PHE A 32 -19.35 11.69 -20.30
C PHE A 32 -17.95 11.14 -20.00
N PHE A 33 -17.34 10.40 -20.94
CA PHE A 33 -15.98 9.92 -20.78
C PHE A 33 -14.96 11.07 -20.66
N LEU A 34 -15.13 12.13 -21.47
CA LEU A 34 -14.29 13.33 -21.42
C LEU A 34 -14.35 14.01 -20.03
N ALA A 35 -15.50 13.97 -19.36
CA ALA A 35 -15.65 14.50 -18.00
C ALA A 35 -15.20 13.51 -16.91
N LEU A 36 -15.37 12.21 -17.12
CA LEU A 36 -15.03 11.18 -16.15
C LEU A 36 -13.52 11.04 -15.98
N ILE A 37 -12.74 11.12 -17.06
CA ILE A 37 -11.28 11.02 -17.01
C ILE A 37 -10.65 12.07 -16.08
N PRO A 38 -10.89 13.39 -16.23
CA PRO A 38 -10.30 14.39 -15.35
C PRO A 38 -10.82 14.26 -13.91
N CYS A 39 -12.08 13.88 -13.71
CA CYS A 39 -12.61 13.60 -12.37
C CYS A 39 -11.86 12.45 -11.70
N TYR A 40 -11.67 11.33 -12.42
CA TYR A 40 -10.90 10.19 -11.94
C TYR A 40 -9.46 10.59 -11.61
N LEU A 41 -8.79 11.32 -12.51
CA LEU A 41 -7.42 11.79 -12.29
C LEU A 41 -7.34 12.68 -11.05
N ALA A 42 -8.24 13.65 -10.89
CA ALA A 42 -8.25 14.53 -9.73
C ALA A 42 -8.37 13.75 -8.40
N VAL A 43 -9.27 12.76 -8.35
CA VAL A 43 -9.43 11.89 -7.18
C VAL A 43 -8.18 11.04 -6.96
N PHE A 44 -7.67 10.40 -8.01
CA PHE A 44 -6.47 9.57 -7.95
C PHE A 44 -5.26 10.36 -7.43
N TRP A 45 -4.98 11.53 -8.00
CA TRP A 45 -3.88 12.39 -7.57
C TRP A 45 -4.09 12.92 -6.15
N GLY A 46 -5.33 13.23 -5.76
CA GLY A 46 -5.64 13.65 -4.39
C GLY A 46 -5.35 12.55 -3.36
N VAL A 47 -5.77 11.32 -3.65
CA VAL A 47 -5.48 10.14 -2.80
C VAL A 47 -3.99 9.85 -2.77
N GLU A 48 -3.31 9.85 -3.92
CA GLU A 48 -1.87 9.58 -3.99
C GLU A 48 -1.05 10.65 -3.25
N HIS A 49 -1.45 11.92 -3.35
CA HIS A 49 -0.85 13.01 -2.59
C HIS A 49 -1.07 12.81 -1.08
N TRP A 50 -2.29 12.49 -0.66
CA TRP A 50 -2.59 12.23 0.76
C TRP A 50 -1.78 11.05 1.31
N ARG A 51 -1.65 9.97 0.53
CA ARG A 51 -0.86 8.78 0.88
C ARG A 51 0.62 9.09 1.06
N THR A 52 1.21 9.95 0.21
CA THR A 52 2.66 10.14 0.13
C THR A 52 3.20 11.35 0.88
N ARG A 53 2.34 12.31 1.30
CA ARG A 53 2.77 13.61 1.84
C ARG A 53 3.70 13.59 3.05
N GLN A 54 3.68 12.55 3.89
CA GLN A 54 4.56 12.49 5.08
C GLN A 54 5.91 11.83 4.77
N GLY A 55 6.00 11.08 3.67
CA GLY A 55 7.18 10.31 3.28
C GLY A 55 7.20 8.89 3.86
N PRO A 56 7.97 7.98 3.24
CA PRO A 56 8.16 6.61 3.70
C PRO A 56 9.22 6.49 4.80
N TRP A 57 9.27 5.32 5.44
CA TRP A 57 10.45 4.88 6.19
C TRP A 57 11.65 4.69 5.25
N VAL A 58 12.83 5.12 5.69
CA VAL A 58 14.11 4.87 5.02
C VAL A 58 14.99 4.05 5.95
N LEU A 59 15.51 2.95 5.43
CA LEU A 59 16.29 1.97 6.17
C LEU A 59 17.69 1.85 5.61
N ASP A 60 18.70 2.22 6.38
CA ASP A 60 20.08 1.98 6.01
C ASP A 60 20.61 0.75 6.75
N PHE A 61 20.91 -0.29 5.97
CA PHE A 61 21.52 -1.52 6.44
C PHE A 61 23.03 -1.37 6.34
N SER A 62 23.72 -1.74 7.41
CA SER A 62 25.18 -1.74 7.45
C SER A 62 25.69 -2.95 8.24
N THR A 63 26.89 -3.39 7.90
CA THR A 63 27.62 -4.42 8.63
C THR A 63 29.03 -3.89 8.88
N ASP A 64 29.47 -3.90 10.15
CA ASP A 64 30.80 -3.39 10.48
C ASP A 64 31.92 -4.40 10.15
N ALA A 65 33.18 -3.98 10.33
CA ALA A 65 34.35 -4.80 10.05
C ALA A 65 34.42 -6.08 10.91
N SER A 66 33.70 -6.13 12.04
CA SER A 66 33.58 -7.30 12.91
C SER A 66 32.40 -8.21 12.55
N GLY A 67 31.64 -7.86 11.51
CA GLY A 67 30.48 -8.60 11.03
C GLY A 67 29.20 -8.31 11.82
N VAL A 68 29.18 -7.30 12.70
CA VAL A 68 27.98 -6.92 13.46
C VAL A 68 27.03 -6.14 12.56
N PRO A 69 25.79 -6.62 12.35
CA PRO A 69 24.81 -5.90 11.54
C PRO A 69 24.14 -4.78 12.35
N ALA A 70 23.87 -3.67 11.67
CA ALA A 70 23.13 -2.53 12.21
C ALA A 70 22.12 -2.02 11.17
N LEU A 71 20.92 -1.72 11.65
CA LEU A 71 19.85 -1.08 10.90
C LEU A 71 19.68 0.34 11.41
N ARG A 72 19.84 1.34 10.55
CA ARG A 72 19.49 2.72 10.85
C ARG A 72 18.13 3.04 10.24
N VAL A 73 17.19 3.45 11.07
CA VAL A 73 15.83 3.84 10.69
C VAL A 73 15.76 5.35 10.61
N LEU A 74 15.33 5.89 9.47
CA LEU A 74 15.16 7.33 9.25
C LEU A 74 13.73 7.64 8.77
N HIS A 75 13.24 8.82 9.16
CA HIS A 75 12.02 9.40 8.62
C HIS A 75 12.11 10.93 8.66
N PRO A 76 11.68 11.66 7.60
CA PRO A 76 11.91 13.11 7.48
C PRO A 76 11.41 13.94 8.67
N THR A 77 10.29 13.54 9.28
CA THR A 77 9.61 14.35 10.31
C THR A 77 9.60 13.70 11.70
N ILE A 78 9.79 12.38 11.78
CA ILE A 78 9.68 11.63 13.04
C ILE A 78 11.06 11.46 13.66
N VAL A 79 12.04 11.05 12.85
CA VAL A 79 13.41 10.78 13.29
C VAL A 79 14.41 11.14 12.18
N PRO A 80 14.60 12.44 11.90
CA PRO A 80 15.45 12.89 10.77
C PRO A 80 16.93 12.55 10.97
N ALA A 81 17.41 12.50 12.20
CA ALA A 81 18.79 12.10 12.50
C ALA A 81 18.97 10.56 12.59
N GLY A 82 17.88 9.81 12.46
CA GLY A 82 17.82 8.36 12.52
C GLY A 82 17.96 7.75 13.92
N VAL A 83 17.50 6.51 14.06
CA VAL A 83 17.73 5.62 15.21
C VAL A 83 18.49 4.40 14.72
N GLU A 84 19.51 3.97 15.44
CA GLU A 84 20.28 2.77 15.10
C GLU A 84 19.82 1.59 15.97
N VAL A 85 19.51 0.46 15.33
CA VAL A 85 19.31 -0.83 15.97
C VAL A 85 20.51 -1.70 15.63
N ARG A 86 21.35 -2.00 16.62
CA ARG A 86 22.59 -2.74 16.46
C ARG A 86 22.46 -4.14 17.05
N PHE A 87 22.63 -5.16 16.22
CA PHE A 87 22.45 -6.56 16.59
C PHE A 87 23.79 -7.15 17.07
N VAL A 88 24.24 -6.74 18.26
CA VAL A 88 25.59 -7.05 18.80
C VAL A 88 25.88 -8.55 18.94
N ASP A 89 24.84 -9.35 19.19
CA ASP A 89 24.93 -10.80 19.35
C ASP A 89 24.86 -11.57 18.02
N GLU A 90 24.61 -10.86 16.91
CA GLU A 90 24.44 -11.46 15.58
C GLU A 90 25.65 -11.22 14.70
N ARG A 91 25.83 -12.10 13.72
CA ARG A 91 26.87 -11.96 12.69
C ARG A 91 26.28 -12.11 11.31
N GLN A 92 26.63 -11.19 10.42
CA GLN A 92 26.28 -11.26 9.01
C GLN A 92 27.54 -11.50 8.18
N SER A 93 27.48 -12.51 7.31
CA SER A 93 28.56 -12.81 6.37
C SER A 93 28.36 -12.05 5.05
N GLY A 94 29.43 -11.42 4.57
CA GLY A 94 29.43 -10.66 3.32
C GLY A 94 29.01 -9.18 3.48
N ALA A 95 29.41 -8.36 2.50
CA ALA A 95 29.07 -6.94 2.46
C ALA A 95 27.60 -6.77 2.01
N THR A 96 26.73 -6.46 2.97
CA THR A 96 25.28 -6.33 2.77
C THR A 96 24.78 -4.92 3.11
N ASN A 97 25.63 -3.93 2.86
CA ASN A 97 25.26 -2.53 3.03
C ASN A 97 24.24 -2.13 1.95
N GLY A 98 23.22 -1.38 2.32
CA GLY A 98 22.22 -0.94 1.37
C GLY A 98 21.16 -0.06 2.01
N SER A 99 20.61 0.87 1.23
CA SER A 99 19.49 1.70 1.66
C SER A 99 18.21 1.22 1.00
N VAL A 100 17.14 1.07 1.78
CA VAL A 100 15.82 0.66 1.30
C VAL A 100 14.79 1.70 1.72
N ILE A 101 14.02 2.18 0.75
CA ILE A 101 12.91 3.11 0.97
C ILE A 101 11.63 2.31 0.94
N LEU A 102 10.94 2.19 2.07
CA LEU A 102 9.72 1.38 2.21
C LEU A 102 8.49 2.12 1.65
N ASN A 103 8.39 2.19 0.33
CA ASN A 103 7.30 2.85 -0.37
C ASN A 103 6.58 1.96 -1.39
N ARG A 104 7.04 0.71 -1.55
CA ARG A 104 6.47 -0.28 -2.46
C ARG A 104 6.27 -1.62 -1.75
N PRO A 105 5.26 -2.39 -2.18
CA PRO A 105 5.04 -3.72 -1.62
C PRO A 105 6.21 -4.65 -1.95
N MET A 106 6.43 -5.63 -1.07
CA MET A 106 7.42 -6.69 -1.22
C MET A 106 8.86 -6.25 -1.61
N GLN A 107 9.34 -5.11 -1.14
CA GLN A 107 10.72 -4.69 -1.40
C GLN A 107 11.72 -5.62 -0.69
N PRO A 108 12.75 -6.11 -1.39
CA PRO A 108 13.76 -6.96 -0.77
C PRO A 108 14.63 -6.15 0.20
N LEU A 109 15.01 -6.77 1.31
CA LEU A 109 15.95 -6.22 2.27
C LEU A 109 17.33 -6.86 2.06
N PRO A 110 18.44 -6.13 2.29
CA PRO A 110 19.78 -6.69 2.24
C PRO A 110 19.96 -7.89 3.18
N TRP A 111 19.25 -7.90 4.31
CA TRP A 111 19.12 -9.04 5.20
C TRP A 111 17.86 -8.98 6.05
N GLY A 112 17.48 -10.15 6.58
CA GLY A 112 16.20 -10.34 7.25
C GLY A 112 15.03 -10.38 6.25
N ARG A 113 13.82 -10.18 6.77
CA ARG A 113 12.60 -10.17 5.95
C ARG A 113 11.60 -9.16 6.49
N ARG A 114 10.77 -8.62 5.61
CA ARG A 114 9.55 -7.91 6.01
C ARG A 114 8.44 -8.92 6.26
N ILE A 115 7.77 -8.82 7.41
CA ILE A 115 6.65 -9.71 7.79
C ILE A 115 5.28 -9.03 7.73
N SER A 116 5.23 -7.70 7.84
CA SER A 116 4.02 -6.91 7.66
C SER A 116 4.36 -5.56 7.02
N GLU A 117 3.47 -5.08 6.16
CA GLU A 117 3.56 -3.79 5.45
C GLU A 117 2.19 -3.10 5.43
N ASP A 118 2.15 -1.81 5.77
CA ASP A 118 0.97 -0.96 5.61
C ASP A 118 1.37 0.28 4.80
N LEU A 119 1.05 0.23 3.51
CA LEU A 119 1.38 1.29 2.55
C LEU A 119 0.18 2.18 2.23
N THR A 120 -0.92 2.06 2.99
CA THR A 120 -2.18 2.80 2.78
C THR A 120 -1.97 4.30 2.93
N ALA A 121 -1.15 4.69 3.91
CA ALA A 121 -0.64 6.04 4.11
C ALA A 121 0.78 5.95 4.66
N LEU A 122 1.72 6.68 4.06
CA LEU A 122 3.11 6.67 4.50
C LEU A 122 3.31 7.62 5.70
N PRO A 123 4.20 7.27 6.66
CA PRO A 123 5.14 6.15 6.63
C PRO A 123 4.56 4.78 7.04
N GLY A 124 3.28 4.70 7.43
CA GLY A 124 2.63 3.43 7.73
C GLY A 124 3.26 2.65 8.90
N VAL A 125 2.79 1.42 9.10
CA VAL A 125 3.38 0.46 10.06
C VAL A 125 4.06 -0.65 9.29
N GLU A 126 5.36 -0.83 9.53
CA GLU A 126 6.18 -1.83 8.86
C GLU A 126 6.84 -2.73 9.90
N THR A 127 6.68 -4.05 9.79
CA THR A 127 7.27 -5.00 10.73
C THR A 127 8.31 -5.86 10.02
N LEU A 128 9.51 -5.90 10.59
CA LEU A 128 10.68 -6.61 10.08
C LEU A 128 11.04 -7.75 11.02
N SER A 129 11.43 -8.89 10.46
CA SER A 129 12.07 -9.98 11.19
C SER A 129 13.55 -10.02 10.81
N LEU A 130 14.39 -9.66 11.77
CA LEU A 130 15.83 -9.47 11.60
C LEU A 130 16.55 -10.37 12.61
N PHE A 131 17.15 -11.47 12.14
CA PHE A 131 17.86 -12.45 13.00
C PHE A 131 17.03 -13.06 14.14
N GLY A 132 15.70 -13.12 13.97
CA GLY A 132 14.75 -13.57 15.00
C GLY A 132 14.22 -12.46 15.90
N HIS A 133 14.73 -11.24 15.77
CA HIS A 133 14.15 -10.05 16.38
C HIS A 133 13.01 -9.50 15.52
N GLU A 134 11.99 -8.98 16.19
CA GLU A 134 10.89 -8.26 15.54
C GLU A 134 11.12 -6.76 15.72
N VAL A 135 11.22 -6.03 14.61
CA VAL A 135 11.39 -4.58 14.61
C VAL A 135 10.20 -3.98 13.86
N GLU A 136 9.29 -3.36 14.59
CA GLU A 136 8.12 -2.68 14.05
C GLU A 136 8.30 -1.16 14.09
N LEU A 137 8.10 -0.55 12.94
CA LEU A 137 8.27 0.87 12.68
C LEU A 137 6.87 1.48 12.62
N ALA A 138 6.39 2.00 13.75
CA ALA A 138 5.12 2.72 13.79
C ALA A 138 5.36 4.23 13.86
N PRO A 139 4.48 5.07 13.31
CA PRO A 139 4.68 6.53 13.32
C PRO A 139 4.79 7.10 14.74
N ARG A 140 4.15 6.44 15.72
CA ARG A 140 4.12 6.86 17.12
C ARG A 140 5.34 6.38 17.93
N VAL A 141 5.78 5.15 17.71
CA VAL A 141 6.80 4.47 18.50
C VAL A 141 7.58 3.47 17.64
N LEU A 142 8.84 3.25 18.00
CA LEU A 142 9.58 2.08 17.55
C LEU A 142 9.24 0.92 18.46
N VAL A 143 8.95 -0.26 17.94
CA VAL A 143 8.74 -1.46 18.76
C VAL A 143 9.82 -2.46 18.41
N VAL A 144 10.54 -2.94 19.42
CA VAL A 144 11.56 -3.99 19.25
C VAL A 144 11.23 -5.13 20.20
N ASP A 145 11.06 -6.33 19.66
CA ASP A 145 10.65 -7.53 20.41
C ASP A 145 9.45 -7.26 21.33
N ARG A 146 8.44 -6.57 20.78
CA ARG A 146 7.19 -6.14 21.45
C ARG A 146 7.36 -5.13 22.59
N LYS A 147 8.54 -4.52 22.73
CA LYS A 147 8.77 -3.42 23.68
C LYS A 147 8.66 -2.09 22.94
N GLU A 148 7.73 -1.25 23.38
CA GLU A 148 7.62 0.12 22.85
C GLU A 148 8.81 0.97 23.30
N ILE A 149 9.43 1.64 22.34
CA ILE A 149 10.55 2.55 22.50
C ILE A 149 10.15 3.87 21.84
N ALA A 150 10.11 4.94 22.61
CA ALA A 150 9.84 6.26 22.08
C ALA A 150 10.92 6.65 21.06
N TRP A 151 10.51 7.27 19.95
CA TRP A 151 11.44 7.80 18.96
C TRP A 151 12.39 8.82 19.62
N ARG A 152 13.68 8.51 19.59
CA ARG A 152 14.74 9.39 20.10
C ARG A 152 15.84 9.47 19.05
N SER A 153 16.02 10.66 18.49
CA SER A 153 17.06 10.91 17.48
C SER A 153 18.44 10.48 17.99
N GLN A 154 19.20 9.81 17.12
CA GLN A 154 20.54 9.29 17.37
C GLN A 154 20.63 8.26 18.52
N ALA A 155 19.50 7.72 18.98
CA ALA A 155 19.54 6.62 19.93
C ALA A 155 20.11 5.35 19.28
N VAL A 156 20.85 4.58 20.09
CA VAL A 156 21.34 3.25 19.73
C VAL A 156 20.61 2.24 20.60
N ILE A 157 19.94 1.30 19.95
CA ILE A 157 19.20 0.21 20.60
C ILE A 157 19.96 -1.08 20.29
N ALA A 158 20.27 -1.85 21.34
CA ALA A 158 20.96 -3.12 21.20
C ALA A 158 20.05 -4.23 21.76
N PRO A 159 19.25 -4.89 20.91
CA PRO A 159 18.40 -6.01 21.31
C PRO A 159 19.28 -7.18 21.77
N LYS A 160 18.85 -7.89 22.82
CA LYS A 160 19.60 -9.04 23.36
C LYS A 160 19.10 -10.34 22.77
N ALA A 161 19.99 -11.30 22.55
CA ALA A 161 19.59 -12.62 22.03
C ALA A 161 18.49 -13.32 22.86
N SER A 162 18.43 -13.08 24.18
CA SER A 162 17.40 -13.63 25.08
C SER A 162 15.99 -13.05 24.85
N GLU A 163 15.89 -11.92 24.14
CA GLU A 163 14.63 -11.21 23.89
C GLU A 163 13.98 -11.62 22.56
N LYS A 164 14.68 -12.44 21.76
CA LYS A 164 14.17 -12.98 20.49
C LYS A 164 12.85 -13.70 20.70
N LEU A 165 11.94 -13.49 19.75
CA LEU A 165 10.65 -14.16 19.76
C LEU A 165 10.77 -15.60 19.25
N PRO A 166 9.91 -16.53 19.73
CA PRO A 166 9.85 -17.89 19.21
C PRO A 166 9.57 -17.90 17.70
N PRO A 167 10.14 -18.86 16.94
CA PRO A 167 10.02 -18.92 15.48
C PRO A 167 8.57 -19.10 14.96
N ASP A 168 7.65 -19.58 15.80
CA ASP A 168 6.30 -20.07 15.45
C ASP A 168 5.20 -18.97 15.36
N ARG A 169 5.55 -17.70 15.12
CA ARG A 169 4.54 -16.62 14.97
C ARG A 169 4.70 -15.72 13.75
N SER A 170 5.71 -15.95 12.90
CA SER A 170 5.68 -15.36 11.57
C SER A 170 4.63 -16.12 10.76
N PRO A 171 3.54 -15.51 10.25
CA PRO A 171 2.61 -16.22 9.39
C PRO A 171 3.39 -16.84 8.24
N GLU A 172 3.27 -18.16 8.10
CA GLU A 172 3.94 -18.91 7.05
C GLU A 172 3.61 -18.25 5.70
N PRO A 173 4.60 -18.03 4.82
CA PRO A 173 4.32 -17.44 3.52
C PRO A 173 3.29 -18.33 2.85
N ARG A 174 2.09 -17.78 2.63
CA ARG A 174 1.05 -18.48 1.88
C ARG A 174 1.60 -18.66 0.47
N ARG A 175 2.21 -19.82 0.20
CA ARG A 175 2.70 -20.21 -1.12
C ARG A 175 1.54 -19.98 -2.09
N ARG A 176 1.70 -19.02 -3.00
CA ARG A 176 0.86 -18.88 -4.18
C ARG A 176 1.54 -19.56 -5.34
#